data_AF-A0A192D6P3-F1
#
_entry.id   AF-A0A192D6P3-F1
#
_cell.length_a   1.000
_cell.length_b   1.000
_cell.length_c   1.000
_cell.angle_alpha   90.00
_cell.angle_beta   90.00
_cell.angle_gamma   90.00
#
_symmetry.space_group_name_H-M   'P 1'
#
loop_
_entity.id
_entity.type
_entity.pdbx_description
1 polymer ?
#
loop_
_entity_poly.entity_id
_entity_poly.type
_entity_poly.pdbx_seq_one_letter_code
_entity_poly.pdbx_strand_id
1 'polypeptide(L)'
;MTDHPSTFNGETIASGAIAWDDRASLVSASADAPHGEGGATLLRGSFAEMIRHITHLPAADRSRYVIRKAGDRTYTADEAMALASEPGFPADGII
;
A
#
# COMPACT_ATOMS: atom_id res chain seq x y z
N MET A 1 -4.81 26.95 13.71
CA MET A 1 -4.25 25.84 14.50
C MET A 1 -5.18 24.67 14.27
N THR A 2 -4.89 23.87 13.25
CA THR A 2 -5.77 22.76 12.87
C THR A 2 -5.43 21.60 13.78
N ASP A 3 -6.34 21.39 14.73
CA ASP A 3 -6.40 20.23 15.58
C ASP A 3 -6.37 18.97 14.69
N HIS A 4 -5.34 18.14 14.89
CA HIS A 4 -5.25 16.79 14.35
C HIS A 4 -5.65 15.85 15.50
N PRO A 5 -6.92 15.50 15.69
CA PRO A 5 -7.28 14.41 16.56
C PRO A 5 -7.48 13.17 15.70
N SER A 6 -6.49 12.27 15.64
CA SER A 6 -6.73 10.88 15.25
C SER A 6 -5.60 9.98 15.74
N THR A 7 -5.78 9.54 16.99
CA THR A 7 -5.58 8.18 17.47
C THR A 7 -4.26 7.47 17.14
N PHE A 8 -3.24 7.71 17.98
CA PHE A 8 -2.34 6.63 18.39
C PHE A 8 -3.11 5.66 19.29
N ASN A 9 -3.96 4.81 18.72
CA ASN A 9 -4.42 3.60 19.41
C ASN A 9 -3.50 2.46 18.95
N GLY A 10 -2.52 2.12 19.79
CA GLY A 10 -1.81 0.86 19.71
C GLY A 10 -2.72 -0.31 20.12
N GLU A 11 -3.83 -0.48 19.41
CA GLU A 11 -4.63 -1.70 19.48
C GLU A 11 -3.86 -2.74 18.66
N THR A 12 -3.23 -3.68 19.36
CA THR A 12 -2.65 -4.89 18.82
C THR A 12 -3.63 -5.48 17.81
N ILE A 13 -3.32 -5.30 16.53
CA ILE A 13 -4.06 -5.85 15.40
C ILE A 13 -4.24 -7.33 15.70
N ALA A 14 -5.50 -7.77 15.85
CA ALA A 14 -5.85 -9.14 16.17
C ALA A 14 -5.00 -10.08 15.31
N SER A 15 -4.41 -11.11 15.94
CA SER A 15 -3.30 -11.94 15.42
C SER A 15 -3.53 -12.74 14.13
N GLY A 16 -4.52 -12.37 13.31
CA GLY A 16 -4.72 -12.82 11.93
C GLY A 16 -5.29 -11.74 10.98
N ALA A 17 -5.44 -10.50 11.41
CA ALA A 17 -5.94 -9.40 10.58
C ALA A 17 -4.79 -8.69 9.86
N ILE A 18 -4.88 -8.60 8.54
CA ILE A 18 -3.92 -7.87 7.71
C ILE A 18 -3.86 -6.42 8.20
N ALA A 19 -2.64 -5.94 8.48
CA ALA A 19 -2.40 -4.58 8.95
C ALA A 19 -2.60 -3.56 7.81
N TRP A 20 -3.85 -3.31 7.44
CA TRP A 20 -4.24 -2.42 6.34
C TRP A 20 -3.83 -0.96 6.57
N ASP A 21 -3.82 -0.52 7.83
CA ASP A 21 -3.39 0.84 8.23
C ASP A 21 -1.86 0.98 8.31
N ASP A 22 -1.12 -0.12 8.16
CA ASP A 22 0.33 -0.07 8.28
C ASP A 22 0.96 0.81 7.21
N ARG A 23 2.07 1.46 7.57
CA ARG A 23 2.75 2.40 6.70
C ARG A 23 3.31 1.68 5.48
N ALA A 24 2.90 2.08 4.30
CA ALA A 24 3.36 1.54 3.04
C ALA A 24 3.86 2.65 2.10
N SER A 25 4.61 2.23 1.08
CA SER A 25 5.14 3.13 0.06
C SER A 25 5.01 2.48 -1.30
N LEU A 26 4.40 3.19 -2.24
CA LEU A 26 4.37 2.77 -3.64
C LEU A 26 5.70 3.13 -4.29
N VAL A 27 6.36 2.11 -4.80
CA VAL A 27 7.69 2.22 -5.39
C VAL A 27 7.62 1.73 -6.83
N SER A 28 8.20 2.47 -7.77
CA SER A 28 8.35 1.97 -9.13
C SER A 28 9.34 0.80 -9.15
N ALA A 29 8.93 -0.35 -9.67
CA ALA A 29 9.79 -1.50 -9.93
C ALA A 29 10.76 -1.29 -11.10
N SER A 30 10.84 -0.06 -11.64
CA SER A 30 11.61 0.26 -12.84
C SER A 30 13.02 -0.33 -12.75
N ALA A 31 13.27 -1.33 -13.60
CA ALA A 31 14.58 -1.95 -13.82
C ALA A 31 15.57 -0.99 -14.50
N ASP A 32 15.09 0.18 -14.93
CA ASP A 32 15.80 1.18 -15.75
C ASP A 32 16.18 2.44 -14.96
N ALA A 33 16.26 2.37 -13.63
CA ALA A 33 16.85 3.46 -12.85
C ALA A 33 18.37 3.50 -13.14
N PRO A 34 18.91 4.60 -13.72
CA PRO A 34 20.30 4.63 -14.21
C PRO A 34 21.37 4.60 -13.10
N HIS A 35 20.99 4.42 -11.84
CA HIS A 35 21.89 4.26 -10.71
C HIS A 35 21.20 3.28 -9.77
N GLY A 36 21.83 2.12 -9.55
CA GLY A 36 21.28 0.97 -8.82
C GLY A 36 20.99 1.19 -7.33
N GLU A 37 20.19 2.20 -7.01
CA GLU A 37 19.46 2.34 -5.75
C GLU A 37 17.97 2.23 -6.08
N GLY A 38 17.33 1.24 -5.48
CA GLY A 38 16.02 0.73 -5.89
C GLY A 38 14.94 1.81 -6.02
N GLY A 39 14.13 1.66 -7.07
CA GLY A 39 12.81 2.23 -7.29
C GLY A 39 12.47 3.60 -6.70
N ALA A 40 12.10 4.56 -7.56
CA ALA A 40 11.57 5.83 -7.11
C ALA A 40 10.29 5.60 -6.27
N THR A 41 10.29 6.11 -5.04
CA THR A 41 9.09 6.12 -4.20
C THR A 41 8.14 7.20 -4.73
N LEU A 42 7.00 6.79 -5.27
CA LEU A 42 6.00 7.68 -5.87
C LEU A 42 5.04 8.24 -4.82
N LEU A 43 4.60 7.39 -3.90
CA LEU A 43 3.59 7.71 -2.91
C LEU A 43 3.91 7.01 -1.59
N ARG A 44 3.53 7.64 -0.47
CA ARG A 44 3.56 7.04 0.86
C ARG A 44 2.20 7.21 1.52
N GLY A 45 1.71 6.17 2.17
CA GLY A 45 0.41 6.16 2.82
C GLY A 45 0.21 4.88 3.63
N SER A 46 -1.03 4.48 3.87
CA SER A 46 -1.36 3.18 4.45
C SER A 46 -1.34 2.08 3.39
N PHE A 47 -1.21 0.83 3.82
CA PHE A 47 -1.17 -0.33 2.93
C PHE A 47 -2.44 -0.45 2.08
N ALA A 48 -3.61 -0.25 2.67
CA ALA A 48 -4.88 -0.23 1.94
C ALA A 48 -4.92 0.87 0.88
N GLU A 49 -4.47 2.09 1.20
CA GLU A 49 -4.43 3.20 0.24
C GLU A 49 -3.52 2.88 -0.95
N MET A 50 -2.37 2.23 -0.72
CA MET A 50 -1.48 1.82 -1.81
C MET A 50 -2.12 0.76 -2.70
N ILE A 51 -2.82 -0.20 -2.12
CA ILE A 51 -3.54 -1.24 -2.88
C ILE A 51 -4.62 -0.59 -3.75
N ARG A 52 -5.46 0.29 -3.17
CA ARG A 52 -6.47 1.04 -3.92
C ARG A 52 -5.84 1.80 -5.08
N HIS A 53 -4.75 2.51 -4.81
CA HIS A 53 -4.05 3.27 -5.82
C HIS A 53 -3.60 2.38 -7.00
N ILE A 54 -3.05 1.19 -6.72
CA ILE A 54 -2.70 0.22 -7.77
C ILE A 54 -3.94 -0.27 -8.54
N THR A 55 -5.08 -0.48 -7.87
CA THR A 55 -6.35 -0.86 -8.52
C THR A 55 -6.87 0.19 -9.49
N HIS A 56 -6.61 1.48 -9.21
CA HIS A 56 -6.97 2.59 -10.09
C HIS A 56 -6.01 2.75 -11.29
N LEU A 57 -4.84 2.11 -11.26
CA LEU A 57 -3.89 2.15 -12.37
C LEU A 57 -4.26 1.16 -13.48
N PRO A 58 -3.94 1.47 -14.75
CA PRO A 58 -4.14 0.53 -15.84
C PRO A 58 -3.27 -0.72 -15.65
N ALA A 59 -3.81 -1.87 -16.07
CA ALA A 59 -3.15 -3.17 -15.88
C ALA A 59 -1.76 -3.28 -16.52
N ALA A 60 -1.48 -2.49 -17.55
CA ALA A 60 -0.18 -2.41 -18.20
C ALA A 60 0.90 -1.73 -17.33
N ASP A 61 0.49 -0.77 -16.50
CA ASP A 61 1.41 -0.01 -15.66
C ASP A 61 1.48 -0.54 -14.23
N ARG A 62 0.42 -1.16 -13.69
CA ARG A 62 0.44 -1.71 -12.33
C ARG A 62 1.61 -2.66 -12.07
N SER A 63 1.97 -3.53 -13.02
CA SER A 63 3.12 -4.45 -12.89
C SER A 63 4.49 -3.76 -12.82
N ARG A 64 4.56 -2.46 -13.15
CA ARG A 64 5.76 -1.63 -13.00
C ARG A 64 5.86 -1.00 -11.61
N TYR A 65 4.91 -1.28 -10.71
CA TYR A 65 4.89 -0.75 -9.35
C TYR A 65 4.79 -1.88 -8.33
N VAL A 66 5.38 -1.63 -7.17
CA VAL A 66 5.36 -2.51 -6.01
C VAL A 66 5.06 -1.71 -4.76
N ILE A 67 4.35 -2.32 -3.83
CA ILE A 67 3.99 -1.73 -2.54
C ILE A 67 5.00 -2.24 -1.51
N ARG A 68 5.82 -1.35 -0.98
CA ARG A 68 6.73 -1.67 0.12
C ARG A 68 6.05 -1.37 1.46
N LYS A 69 5.66 -2.42 2.18
CA LYS A 69 5.11 -2.30 3.54
C LYS A 69 6.25 -2.09 4.54
N ALA A 70 6.11 -1.13 5.44
CA ALA A 70 7.17 -0.76 6.39
C ALA A 70 7.29 -1.82 7.48
N GLY A 71 8.48 -2.42 7.62
CA GLY A 71 8.72 -3.46 8.62
C GLY A 71 8.25 -4.86 8.22
N ASP A 72 7.82 -5.04 6.96
CA ASP A 72 7.41 -6.35 6.43
C ASP A 72 8.10 -6.60 5.08
N ARG A 73 7.38 -7.17 4.11
CA ARG A 73 7.83 -7.43 2.74
C ARG A 73 7.30 -6.40 1.74
N THR A 74 7.80 -6.54 0.52
CA THR A 74 7.26 -5.84 -0.65
C THR A 74 6.19 -6.71 -1.31
N TYR A 75 5.09 -6.10 -1.70
CA TYR A 75 3.97 -6.73 -2.39
C TYR A 75 3.93 -6.25 -3.84
N THR A 76 3.74 -7.18 -4.77
CA THR A 76 3.57 -6.87 -6.18
C THR A 76 2.15 -6.38 -6.48
N ALA A 77 1.95 -5.79 -7.66
CA ALA A 77 0.61 -5.40 -8.08
C ALA A 77 -0.36 -6.59 -8.19
N ASP A 78 0.13 -7.79 -8.53
CA ASP A 78 -0.71 -9.00 -8.59
C ASP A 78 -1.20 -9.39 -7.19
N GLU A 79 -0.30 -9.42 -6.21
CA GLU A 79 -0.65 -9.63 -4.80
C GLU A 79 -1.59 -8.54 -4.28
N ALA A 80 -1.36 -7.27 -4.63
CA ALA A 80 -2.25 -6.17 -4.28
C ALA A 80 -3.66 -6.37 -4.86
N MET A 81 -3.80 -6.87 -6.09
CA MET A 81 -5.12 -7.18 -6.69
C MET A 81 -5.82 -8.34 -5.97
N ALA A 82 -5.08 -9.37 -5.60
CA ALA A 82 -5.61 -10.48 -4.80
C ALA A 82 -6.11 -9.98 -3.44
N LEU A 83 -5.32 -9.13 -2.78
CA LEU A 83 -5.67 -8.50 -1.50
C LEU A 83 -6.84 -7.51 -1.62
N ALA A 84 -6.97 -6.79 -2.73
CA ALA A 84 -8.12 -5.92 -3.00
C ALA A 84 -9.42 -6.73 -3.17
N SER A 85 -9.31 -7.99 -3.58
CA SER A 85 -10.43 -8.91 -3.75
C SER A 85 -10.76 -9.70 -2.47
N GLU A 86 -9.94 -9.57 -1.41
CA GLU A 86 -10.20 -10.24 -0.14
C GLU A 86 -11.43 -9.64 0.55
N PRO A 87 -12.33 -10.46 1.13
CA PRO A 87 -13.53 -9.99 1.82
C PRO A 87 -13.24 -9.20 3.10
N GLY A 88 -11.99 -9.22 3.58
CA GLY A 88 -11.51 -8.42 4.71
C GLY A 88 -10.86 -7.10 4.32
N PHE A 89 -10.87 -6.73 3.04
CA PHE A 89 -10.33 -5.46 2.57
C PHE A 89 -11.26 -4.31 2.97
N PRO A 90 -10.76 -3.20 3.55
CA PRO A 90 -11.58 -2.05 3.84
C PRO A 90 -12.06 -1.42 2.54
N ALA A 91 -13.27 -1.79 2.10
CA ALA A 91 -14.01 -1.05 1.08
C ALA A 91 -14.33 0.32 1.68
N ASP A 92 -13.92 1.38 0.99
CA ASP A 92 -14.15 2.75 1.46
C ASP A 92 -15.63 2.92 1.75
N GLY A 93 -15.95 3.16 3.03
CA GLY A 93 -17.28 3.54 3.45
C GLY A 93 -17.57 4.88 2.81
N ILE A 94 -18.42 4.84 1.79
CA ILE A 94 -19.11 6.01 1.25
C ILE A 94 -19.73 6.76 2.42
N ILE A 95 -19.25 7.97 2.69
CA ILE A 95 -19.98 9.02 3.40
C ILE A 95 -19.95 10.29 2.58
#